data_AF-A0A3B9UWN3-F1
#
_entry.id   AF-A0A3B9UWN3-F1
#
_cell.length_a   1.000
_cell.length_b   1.000
_cell.length_c   1.000
_cell.angle_alpha   90.00
_cell.angle_beta   90.00
_cell.angle_gamma   90.00
#
_symmetry.space_group_name_H-M   'P 1'
#
loop_
_entity.id
_entity.type
_entity.pdbx_description
1 polymer ?
#
loop_
_entity_poly.entity_id
_entity_poly.type
_entity_poly.pdbx_seq_one_letter_code
_entity_poly.pdbx_strand_id
1 'polypeptide(L)' 'KHVYSYFYKHPEKLPYFYKTIADNEGLEQGVADYISGMSDEYCLQLFNDLYVPKQSIYI' A
#
# COMPACT_ATOMS: atom_id res chain seq x y z
N LYS A 1 6.58 -5.87 6.40
CA LYS A 1 6.07 -6.87 5.42
C LYS A 1 4.55 -6.84 5.20
N HIS A 2 3.75 -6.27 6.11
CA HIS A 2 2.27 -6.31 6.00
C HIS A 2 1.76 -5.46 4.82
N VAL A 3 2.11 -4.17 4.76
CA VAL A 3 1.73 -3.27 3.65
C VAL A 3 2.19 -3.80 2.28
N TYR A 4 3.44 -4.28 2.18
CA TYR A 4 3.94 -4.95 0.98
C TYR A 4 3.06 -6.11 0.52
N SER A 5 2.74 -7.03 1.43
CA SER A 5 1.94 -8.21 1.10
C SER A 5 0.52 -7.83 0.67
N TYR A 6 -0.03 -6.73 1.19
CA TYR A 6 -1.33 -6.23 0.77
C TYR A 6 -1.31 -5.77 -0.69
N PHE A 7 -0.38 -4.89 -1.08
CA PHE A 7 -0.30 -4.41 -2.46
C PHE A 7 0.17 -5.48 -3.45
N TYR A 8 0.97 -6.44 -3.00
CA TYR A 8 1.35 -7.58 -3.82
C TYR A 8 0.15 -8.49 -4.14
N LYS A 9 -0.78 -8.65 -3.21
CA LYS A 9 -2.04 -9.39 -3.44
C LYS A 9 -3.10 -8.55 -4.15
N HIS A 10 -3.00 -7.23 -4.03
CA HIS A 10 -3.95 -6.25 -4.56
C HIS A 10 -3.25 -5.19 -5.44
N PRO A 11 -2.65 -5.58 -6.57
CA PRO A 11 -1.98 -4.65 -7.47
C PRO A 11 -2.92 -3.55 -7.99
N GLU A 12 -4.22 -3.81 -8.06
CA GLU A 12 -5.25 -2.84 -8.41
C GLU A 12 -5.38 -1.68 -7.42
N LYS A 13 -4.87 -1.83 -6.19
CA LYS A 13 -4.85 -0.76 -5.18
C LYS A 13 -3.65 0.17 -5.32
N LEU A 14 -2.65 -0.19 -6.13
CA LEU A 14 -1.51 0.70 -6.38
C LEU A 14 -1.96 1.97 -7.12
N PRO A 15 -1.31 3.12 -6.86
CA PRO A 15 -1.52 4.31 -7.67
C PRO A 15 -1.10 4.07 -9.12
N TYR A 16 -1.72 4.79 -10.06
CA TYR A 16 -1.52 4.61 -11.50
C TYR A 16 -0.04 4.60 -11.91
N PHE A 17 0.74 5.54 -11.38
CA PHE A 17 2.18 5.60 -11.64
C PHE A 17 2.91 4.30 -11.26
N TYR A 18 2.68 3.77 -10.06
CA TYR A 18 3.33 2.53 -9.61
C TYR A 18 2.78 1.28 -10.30
N LYS A 19 1.53 1.32 -10.79
CA LYS A 19 1.02 0.26 -11.69
C LYS A 19 1.79 0.22 -12.99
N THR A 20 2.10 1.37 -13.58
CA THR A 20 2.91 1.39 -14.81
C THR A 20 4.32 0.84 -14.58
N ILE A 21 4.91 1.06 -13.39
CA ILE A 21 6.18 0.43 -13.02
C ILE A 21 6.00 -1.08 -12.84
N ALA A 22 4.95 -1.50 -12.13
CA ALA A 22 4.66 -2.92 -11.94
C ALA A 22 4.45 -3.68 -13.26
N ASP A 23 3.81 -3.05 -14.25
CA ASP A 23 3.54 -3.64 -15.56
C ASP A 23 4.80 -3.72 -16.44
N ASN A 24 5.72 -2.75 -16.32
CA ASN A 24 6.94 -2.68 -17.16
C ASN A 24 8.14 -3.39 -16.51
N GLU A 25 8.30 -3.29 -15.20
CA GLU A 25 9.49 -3.74 -14.45
C GLU A 25 9.19 -4.92 -13.50
N GLY A 26 7.90 -5.22 -13.30
CA GLY A 26 7.44 -6.32 -12.47
C GLY A 26 6.79 -5.86 -11.17
N LEU A 27 5.83 -6.64 -10.70
CA LEU A 27 5.01 -6.31 -9.54
C LEU A 27 5.83 -6.05 -8.26
N GLU A 28 6.90 -6.83 -8.06
CA GLU A 28 7.78 -6.64 -6.90
C GLU A 28 8.41 -5.25 -6.88
N GLN A 29 8.86 -4.77 -8.04
CA GLN A 29 9.51 -3.47 -8.21
C GLN A 29 8.50 -2.33 -7.99
N GLY A 30 7.34 -2.38 -8.65
CA GLY A 30 6.31 -1.36 -8.49
C GLY A 30 5.78 -1.24 -7.05
N VAL A 31 5.64 -2.36 -6.34
CA VAL A 31 5.24 -2.34 -4.92
C VAL A 31 6.37 -1.81 -4.02
N ALA A 32 7.63 -2.20 -4.28
CA ALA A 32 8.78 -1.72 -3.54
C ALA A 32 8.97 -0.20 -3.70
N ASP A 33 8.84 0.31 -4.93
CA ASP A 33 8.95 1.74 -5.25
C ASP A 33 7.82 2.56 -4.65
N TYR A 34 6.61 1.98 -4.58
CA TYR A 34 5.51 2.63 -3.88
C TYR A 34 5.81 2.77 -2.39
N ILE A 35 6.30 1.70 -1.75
CA ILE A 35 6.60 1.70 -0.32
C ILE A 35 7.79 2.57 0.03
N SER A 36 8.84 2.56 -0.79
CA SER A 36 10.02 3.40 -0.60
C SER A 36 9.71 4.90 -0.78
N GLY A 37 8.68 5.22 -1.57
CA GLY A 37 8.18 6.58 -1.77
C GLY A 37 7.20 7.08 -0.69
N MET A 38 6.78 6.23 0.26
CA MET A 38 5.88 6.66 1.34
C MET A 38 6.65 7.38 2.45
N SER A 39 6.03 8.40 3.05
CA SER A 39 6.49 8.91 4.35
C SER A 39 6.09 7.96 5.47
N ASP A 40 6.84 7.98 6.57
CA ASP A 40 6.54 7.16 7.76
C ASP A 40 5.12 7.40 8.29
N GLU A 41 4.70 8.67 8.35
CA GLU A 41 3.35 9.07 8.78
C GLU A 41 2.26 8.47 7.89
N TYR A 42 2.45 8.54 6.56
CA TYR A 42 1.49 7.98 5.61
C TYR A 42 1.44 6.45 5.69
N CYS A 43 2.59 5.80 5.85
CA CYS A 43 2.68 4.35 6.01
C CYS A 43 1.93 3.88 7.27
N LEU A 44 2.07 4.61 8.38
CA LEU A 44 1.35 4.33 9.62
C LEU A 44 -0.17 4.55 9.48
N GLN A 45 -0.58 5.64 8.83
CA GLN A 45 -2.00 5.90 8.58
C GLN A 45 -2.61 4.79 7.73
N LEU A 46 -1.94 4.42 6.63
CA LEU A 46 -2.39 3.36 5.74
C LEU A 46 -2.44 2.01 6.45
N PHE A 47 -1.44 1.71 7.28
CA PHE A 47 -1.45 0.50 8.09
C PHE A 47 -2.65 0.47 9.04
N ASN A 48 -2.94 1.58 9.73
CA ASN A 48 -4.11 1.69 10.58
C ASN A 48 -5.41 1.50 9.79
N ASP A 49 -5.56 2.15 8.64
CA ASP A 49 -6.75 2.02 7.81
C ASP A 49 -6.96 0.59 7.27
N LEU A 50 -5.88 -0.14 6.98
CA LEU A 50 -5.94 -1.50 6.43
C LEU A 50 -6.11 -2.59 7.49
N TYR A 51 -5.50 -2.44 8.66
CA TYR A 51 -5.37 -3.51 9.64
C TYR A 51 -6.06 -3.23 10.97
N VAL A 52 -6.32 -1.96 11.30
CA VAL A 52 -7.00 -1.59 12.53
C VAL A 52 -8.46 -1.31 12.20
N PRO A 53 -9.41 -2.15 12.66
CA PRO A 53 -10.82 -1.85 12.47
C PRO A 53 -11.13 -0.53 13.17
N LYS A 54 -11.68 0.44 12.42
CA LYS A 54 -12.21 1.68 13.00
C LYS A 54 -13.33 1.28 13.95
N GLN A 55 -13.03 1.23 15.24
CA GLN A 55 -14.06 1.02 16.25
C GLN A 55 -15.08 2.13 16.06
N SER A 56 -16.30 1.72 15.69
CA SER A 56 -17.43 2.63 15.62
C SER A 56 -17.70 3.09 17.05
N ILE A 57 -17.17 4.25 17.39
CA ILE A 57 -17.62 4.99 18.56
C ILE A 57 -19.00 5.54 18.17
N TYR A 58 -20.03 4.74 18.44
CA TYR A 58 -21.37 5.25 18.65
C TYR A 58 -21.41 5.82 20.07
N ILE A 59 -21.38 7.14 20.18
CA ILE A 59 -21.94 7.91 21.31
C ILE A 59 -22.66 9.12 20.75
#